data_AF-A0A8T3ZBS2-F1
#
_entry.id   AF-A0A8T3ZBS2-F1
#
_cell.length_a   1.000
_cell.length_b   1.000
_cell.length_c   1.000
_cell.angle_alpha   90.00
_cell.angle_beta   90.00
_cell.angle_gamma   90.00
#
_symmetry.space_group_name_H-M   'P 1'
#
loop_
_entity.id
_entity.type
_entity.pdbx_description
1 polymer ?
#
loop_
_entity_poly.entity_id
_entity_poly.type
_entity_poly.pdbx_seq_one_letter_code
_entity_poly.pdbx_strand_id
1 'polypeptide(L)' 'MEKNELLMYAILFVAVAALAFSLYSMVSQNYFGDRYKDALKSQNPDDICAAPSGYTDAQWKEHMGHHPDQYAQCLS' A
#
# COMPACT_ATOMS: atom_id res chain seq x y z
N MET A 1 -31.94 -18.16 -22.42
CA MET A 1 -31.79 -17.19 -21.32
C MET A 1 -32.83 -16.11 -21.56
N GLU A 2 -33.77 -15.96 -20.64
CA GLU A 2 -34.81 -14.94 -20.75
C GLU A 2 -34.22 -13.54 -20.48
N LYS A 3 -34.84 -12.49 -21.00
CA LYS A 3 -34.34 -11.10 -20.87
C LYS A 3 -34.09 -10.70 -19.41
N ASN A 4 -34.91 -11.20 -18.49
CA ASN A 4 -34.81 -10.93 -17.06
C ASN A 4 -33.61 -11.62 -16.42
N GLU A 5 -33.31 -12.85 -16.84
CA GLU A 5 -32.13 -13.59 -16.40
C GLU A 5 -30.86 -12.90 -16.88
N LEU A 6 -30.83 -12.47 -18.15
CA LEU A 6 -29.70 -11.73 -18.72
C LEU A 6 -29.46 -10.40 -17.97
N LEU A 7 -30.54 -9.67 -17.65
CA LEU A 7 -30.49 -8.46 -16.84
C LEU A 7 -29.93 -8.72 -15.44
N MET A 8 -30.37 -9.79 -14.78
CA MET A 8 -29.88 -10.17 -13.45
C MET A 8 -28.39 -10.49 -13.48
N TYR A 9 -27.92 -11.27 -14.46
CA TYR A 9 -26.49 -11.59 -14.59
C TYR A 9 -25.64 -10.37 -14.93
N ALA A 10 -26.14 -9.46 -15.77
CA ALA A 10 -25.45 -8.21 -16.07
C ALA A 10 -25.28 -7.34 -14.81
N ILE A 11 -26.35 -7.22 -14.00
CA ILE A 11 -26.29 -6.48 -12.72
C ILE A 11 -25.32 -7.16 -11.76
N LEU A 12 -25.38 -8.48 -11.63
CA LEU A 12 -24.48 -9.25 -10.77
C LEU A 12 -23.02 -9.06 -11.18
N PHE A 13 -22.73 -9.10 -12.48
CA PHE A 13 -21.38 -8.90 -12.99
C PHE A 13 -20.86 -7.50 -12.65
N VAL A 14 -21.66 -6.46 -12.87
CA VAL A 14 -21.29 -5.08 -12.52
C VAL A 14 -21.05 -4.93 -11.02
N ALA A 15 -21.91 -5.54 -10.19
CA ALA A 15 -21.74 -5.52 -8.74
C ALA A 15 -20.42 -6.19 -8.31
N VAL A 16 -20.09 -7.36 -8.86
CA VAL A 16 -18.83 -8.06 -8.57
C VAL A 16 -17.62 -7.25 -9.05
N ALA A 17 -17.69 -6.66 -10.25
CA ALA A 17 -16.61 -5.83 -10.78
C ALA A 17 -16.36 -4.57 -9.92
N ALA A 18 -17.43 -3.90 -9.48
CA ALA A 18 -17.33 -2.75 -8.58
C ALA A 18 -16.71 -3.12 -7.23
N LEU A 19 -17.07 -4.29 -6.71
CA LEU A 19 -16.55 -4.80 -5.44
C LEU A 19 -15.06 -5.17 -5.56
N ALA A 20 -14.67 -5.84 -6.65
CA ALA A 20 -13.27 -6.13 -6.96
C ALA A 20 -12.43 -4.85 -7.12
N PHE A 21 -12.94 -3.85 -7.84
CA PHE A 21 -12.27 -2.56 -8.01
C PHE A 21 -12.10 -1.82 -6.68
N SER A 22 -13.12 -1.83 -5.82
CA SER A 22 -13.08 -1.18 -4.50
C SER A 22 -12.02 -1.82 -3.60
N LEU A 23 -11.96 -3.16 -3.56
CA LEU A 23 -10.93 -3.89 -2.81
C LEU A 23 -9.53 -3.62 -3.35
N TYR A 24 -9.36 -3.64 -4.68
CA TYR A 24 -8.09 -3.30 -5.32
C TYR A 24 -7.63 -1.88 -4.96
N SER A 25 -8.52 -0.90 -5.06
CA SER A 25 -8.22 0.49 -4.70
C SER A 25 -7.79 0.61 -3.24
N MET A 26 -8.51 -0.02 -2.31
CA MET A 26 -8.18 0.01 -0.89
C MET A 26 -6.81 -0.61 -0.60
N VAL A 27 -6.50 -1.77 -1.19
CA VAL A 27 -5.19 -2.42 -1.02
C VAL A 27 -4.09 -1.56 -1.63
N SER A 28 -4.29 -1.05 -2.85
CA SER A 28 -3.28 -0.25 -3.55
C SER A 28 -2.88 1.03 -2.79
N GLN A 29 -3.86 1.74 -2.20
CA GLN A 29 -3.57 2.94 -1.42
C GLN A 29 -2.85 2.64 -0.11
N ASN A 30 -3.25 1.56 0.58
CA ASN A 30 -2.62 1.18 1.84
C ASN A 30 -1.20 0.62 1.67
N TYR A 31 -0.94 -0.12 0.59
CA TYR A 31 0.36 -0.77 0.36
C TYR A 31 1.35 0.09 -0.42
N PHE A 32 0.91 0.89 -1.40
CA PHE A 32 1.82 1.47 -2.39
C PHE A 32 1.75 3.00 -2.54
N GLY A 33 0.71 3.65 -2.00
CA GLY A 33 0.38 5.02 -2.39
C GLY A 33 1.03 6.09 -1.52
N ASP A 34 0.48 6.25 -0.32
CA ASP A 34 0.65 7.51 0.42
C ASP A 34 1.60 7.34 1.61
N ARG A 35 1.49 6.25 2.36
CA ARG A 35 2.37 6.00 3.51
C ARG A 35 3.83 5.77 3.12
N TYR A 36 4.07 5.06 2.03
CA TYR A 36 5.43 4.86 1.51
C TYR A 36 6.04 6.18 1.01
N LYS A 37 5.28 6.96 0.24
CA LYS A 37 5.75 8.27 -0.23
C LYS A 37 5.97 9.25 0.91
N ASP A 38 5.11 9.23 1.93
CA ASP A 38 5.27 10.10 3.09
C ASP A 38 6.43 9.67 3.98
N ALA A 39 6.71 8.36 4.11
CA ALA A 39 7.92 7.85 4.74
C ALA A 39 9.19 8.29 3.98
N LEU A 40 9.19 8.20 2.64
CA LEU A 40 10.31 8.67 1.82
C LEU A 40 10.51 10.20 1.90
N LYS A 41 9.43 10.98 2.03
CA LYS A 41 9.52 12.43 2.22
C LYS A 41 10.02 12.81 3.61
N SER A 42 9.67 12.03 4.63
CA SER A 42 10.07 12.32 6.01
C SER A 42 11.48 11.82 6.32
N GLN A 43 11.97 10.84 5.56
CA GLN A 43 13.32 10.31 5.65
C GLN A 43 14.38 11.43 5.69
N ASN A 44 15.31 11.31 6.62
CA ASN A 44 16.44 12.22 6.69
C ASN A 44 17.37 11.98 5.49
N PRO A 45 17.59 12.98 4.61
CA PRO A 45 18.42 12.81 3.43
C PRO A 45 19.91 12.63 3.76
N ASP A 46 20.36 13.08 4.92
CA ASP A 46 21.76 13.02 5.36
C ASP A 46 22.07 11.73 6.14
N ASP A 47 21.04 11.10 6.73
CA ASP A 47 21.16 9.84 7.47
C ASP A 47 19.89 8.99 7.29
N ILE A 48 19.94 8.09 6.31
CA ILE A 48 18.81 7.22 5.99
C ILE A 48 18.52 6.18 7.08
N CYS A 49 19.44 5.97 8.02
CA CYS A 49 19.30 5.00 9.11
C CYS A 49 18.59 5.60 10.32
N ALA A 50 18.55 6.93 10.44
CA ALA A 50 17.86 7.62 11.51
C ALA A 50 16.34 7.63 11.28
N ALA A 51 15.58 7.38 12.34
CA ALA A 51 14.13 7.45 12.29
C ALA A 51 13.67 8.89 11.99
N PRO A 52 12.78 9.09 11.00
CA PRO A 52 12.25 10.40 10.71
C PRO A 52 11.21 10.85 11.74
N SER A 53 10.89 12.14 11.76
CA SER A 53 9.87 12.69 12.66
C SER A 53 8.53 11.96 12.48
N GLY A 54 7.94 11.51 13.59
CA GLY A 54 6.70 10.73 13.60
C GLY A 54 6.89 9.21 13.57
N TYR A 55 8.13 8.72 13.47
CA TYR A 55 8.48 7.31 13.65
C TYR A 55 9.30 7.11 14.92
N THR A 56 9.08 6.00 15.60
CA THR A 56 10.04 5.48 16.60
C THR A 56 11.14 4.70 15.90
N ASP A 57 12.30 4.54 16.55
CA ASP A 57 13.40 3.73 16.03
C ASP A 57 12.96 2.29 15.72
N ALA A 58 12.08 1.71 16.53
CA ALA A 58 11.55 0.36 16.32
C ALA A 58 10.69 0.28 15.04
N GLN A 59 9.81 1.26 14.83
CA GLN A 59 8.98 1.34 13.61
C GLN A 59 9.82 1.60 12.37
N TRP A 60 10.87 2.43 12.49
CA TRP A 60 11.77 2.68 11.38
C TRP A 60 12.62 1.45 11.04
N LYS A 61 13.10 0.71 12.04
CA LYS A 61 13.80 -0.56 11.84
C LYS A 61 12.92 -1.61 11.17
N GLU A 62 11.65 -1.70 11.54
CA GLU A 62 10.67 -2.57 10.87
C GLU A 62 10.48 -2.14 9.40
N HIS A 63 10.26 -0.84 9.15
CA HIS A 63 10.15 -0.30 7.80
C HIS A 63 11.37 -0.63 6.92
N MET A 64 12.57 -0.36 7.42
CA MET A 64 13.82 -0.66 6.74
C MET A 64 13.94 -2.17 6.43
N GLY A 65 13.48 -3.03 7.35
CA GLY A 65 13.48 -4.48 7.17
C GLY A 65 12.62 -4.99 5.99
N HIS A 66 11.62 -4.22 5.55
CA HIS A 66 10.85 -4.52 4.33
C HIS A 66 11.60 -4.15 3.03
N HIS A 67 12.66 -3.33 3.11
CA HIS A 67 13.45 -2.82 1.98
C HIS A 67 14.96 -3.01 2.22
N PRO A 68 15.44 -4.25 2.44
CA PRO A 68 16.82 -4.51 2.84
C PRO A 68 17.86 -4.15 1.76
N ASP A 69 17.44 -4.06 0.50
CA ASP A 69 18.26 -3.58 -0.62
C ASP A 69 18.57 -2.08 -0.50
N GLN A 70 17.62 -1.28 0.01
CA GLN A 70 17.78 0.16 0.19
C GLN A 70 18.52 0.50 1.49
N TYR A 71 18.27 -0.29 2.55
CA TYR A 71 18.77 -0.02 3.91
C TYR A 71 19.83 -1.02 4.38
N ALA A 72 20.54 -1.68 3.46
CA ALA A 72 21.53 -2.70 3.78
C ALA A 72 22.57 -2.23 4.82
N GLN A 73 22.98 -0.96 4.75
CA GLN A 73 23.94 -0.34 5.66
C GLN A 73 23.35 0.03 7.04
N CYS A 74 22.03 0.04 7.19
CA CYS A 74 21.35 0.40 8.43
C CYS A 74 20.91 -0.83 9.24
N LEU A 75 20.86 -2.00 8.60
CA LEU A 75 20.38 -3.25 9.17
C LEU A 75 21.51 -4.22 9.57
N SER A 76 22.77 -3.81 9.38
CA SER A 76 23.98 -4.56 9.73
C SER A 76 24.37 -4.44 11.19
#